data_AF-A0A838HH22-F1
#
_entry.id   AF-A0A838HH22-F1
#
_cell.length_a   1.000
_cell.length_b   1.000
_cell.length_c   1.000
_cell.angle_alpha   90.00
_cell.angle_beta   90.00
_cell.angle_gamma   90.00
#
_symmetry.space_group_name_H-M   'P 1'
#
loop_
_entity.id
_entity.type
_entity.pdbx_description
1 polymer ?
#
loop_
_entity_poly.entity_id
_entity_poly.type
_entity_poly.pdbx_seq_one_letter_code
_entity_poly.pdbx_strand_id
1 'polypeptide(L)'
;MRGGLRRLRRSWQKTWPDASGVLLRRYPAFLFGEDAGAPDEIPVFTFHAVEPAWLARRLEHLAVNGYRTLTADELEGVLRARRPAAPRSVVLTFDDGHRSLYDIAFPLLREHGMRAVCFLVPGWIPGPETNAPGASGRRAEAEPPAFPAYPLCSWAEIREMHASGHVDFQSHSLHHNHVAVSSRVIDFVRAGAPTHPFADPPVATVRTPVQG
;
A
#
# COMPACT_ATOMS: atom_id res chain seq x y z
N MET A 1 3.87 -30.25 -15.72
CA MET A 1 4.46 -30.47 -14.38
C MET A 1 5.37 -29.33 -13.86
N ARG A 2 6.13 -28.59 -14.70
CA ARG A 2 7.07 -27.55 -14.23
C ARG A 2 6.43 -26.27 -13.63
N GLY A 3 5.17 -25.98 -13.93
CA GLY A 3 4.46 -24.81 -13.40
C GLY A 3 4.01 -24.94 -11.94
N GLY A 4 3.61 -26.14 -11.52
CA GLY A 4 3.14 -26.41 -10.15
C GLY A 4 4.25 -26.27 -9.11
N LEU A 5 5.41 -26.88 -9.36
CA LEU A 5 6.59 -26.75 -8.49
C LEU A 5 7.06 -25.30 -8.35
N ARG A 6 6.98 -24.50 -9.43
CA ARG A 6 7.35 -23.08 -9.38
C ARG A 6 6.38 -22.25 -8.54
N ARG A 7 5.07 -22.53 -8.60
CA ARG A 7 4.08 -21.87 -7.75
C ARG A 7 4.26 -22.26 -6.28
N LEU A 8 4.42 -23.55 -5.99
CA LEU A 8 4.67 -24.04 -4.63
C LEU A 8 5.94 -23.41 -4.03
N ARG A 9 7.04 -23.36 -4.81
CA ARG A 9 8.28 -22.75 -4.36
C ARG A 9 8.13 -21.25 -4.06
N ARG A 10 7.43 -20.49 -4.91
CA ARG A 10 7.16 -19.05 -4.66
C ARG A 10 6.25 -18.84 -3.45
N SER A 11 5.21 -19.66 -3.32
CA SER A 11 4.31 -19.64 -2.17
C SER A 11 5.09 -19.91 -0.89
N TRP A 12 5.92 -20.96 -0.87
CA TRP A 12 6.77 -21.28 0.26
C TRP A 12 7.79 -20.18 0.59
N GLN A 13 8.43 -19.60 -0.43
CA GLN A 13 9.34 -18.46 -0.23
C GLN A 13 8.66 -17.24 0.39
N LYS A 14 7.38 -16.99 0.06
CA LYS A 14 6.60 -15.90 0.64
C LYS A 14 6.10 -16.22 2.05
N THR A 15 5.59 -17.43 2.28
CA THR A 15 4.87 -17.78 3.52
C THR A 15 5.78 -18.34 4.62
N TRP A 16 6.94 -18.92 4.29
CA TRP A 16 7.87 -19.47 5.29
C TRP A 16 8.37 -18.43 6.30
N PRO A 17 8.76 -17.21 5.91
CA PRO A 17 9.07 -16.15 6.86
C PRO A 17 7.94 -15.93 7.86
N ASP A 18 6.68 -15.90 7.40
CA ASP A 18 5.53 -15.71 8.27
C ASP A 18 5.30 -16.89 9.21
N ALA A 19 5.33 -18.12 8.69
CA ALA A 19 5.19 -19.32 9.51
C ALA A 19 6.30 -19.40 10.58
N SER A 20 7.53 -19.05 10.21
CA SER A 20 8.66 -19.02 11.15
C SER A 20 8.51 -17.91 12.18
N GLY A 21 8.00 -16.74 11.79
CA GLY A 21 7.76 -15.63 12.71
C GLY A 21 6.67 -15.94 13.72
N VAL A 22 5.61 -16.65 13.31
CA VAL A 22 4.55 -17.12 14.22
C VAL A 22 5.13 -18.15 15.20
N LEU A 23 5.84 -19.16 14.69
CA LEU A 23 6.40 -20.24 15.51
C LEU A 23 7.45 -19.74 16.52
N LEU A 24 8.24 -18.74 16.12
CA LEU A 24 9.30 -18.14 16.93
C LEU A 24 8.83 -16.92 17.74
N ARG A 25 7.54 -16.59 17.75
CA ARG A 25 6.97 -15.40 18.41
C ARG A 25 7.71 -14.09 18.06
N ARG A 26 8.05 -13.92 16.78
CA ARG A 26 8.68 -12.69 16.24
C ARG A 26 7.68 -11.67 15.72
N TYR A 27 6.39 -11.98 15.81
CA TYR A 27 5.30 -11.05 15.52
C TYR A 27 4.85 -10.32 16.78
N PRO A 28 4.21 -9.15 16.65
CA PRO A 28 3.64 -8.41 17.77
C PRO A 28 2.78 -9.28 18.68
N ALA A 29 2.86 -9.04 20.00
CA ALA A 29 2.23 -9.86 21.03
C ALA A 29 0.70 -10.03 20.85
N PHE A 30 0.01 -9.02 20.29
CA PHE A 30 -1.43 -9.10 20.04
C PHE A 30 -1.85 -10.20 19.06
N LEU A 31 -0.95 -10.65 18.18
CA LEU A 31 -1.24 -11.77 17.28
C LEU A 31 -1.34 -13.11 18.02
N PHE A 32 -0.88 -13.17 19.28
CA PHE A 32 -0.96 -14.34 20.15
C PHE A 32 -2.01 -14.19 21.26
N GLY A 33 -2.90 -13.19 21.16
CA GLY A 33 -3.93 -12.92 22.18
C GLY A 33 -3.36 -12.31 23.47
N GLU A 34 -2.11 -11.89 23.46
CA GLU A 34 -1.52 -11.08 24.51
C GLU A 34 -1.93 -9.61 24.28
N ASP A 35 -1.86 -8.77 25.30
CA ASP A 35 -2.02 -7.33 25.07
C ASP A 35 -1.02 -6.89 23.99
N ALA A 36 -1.43 -5.97 23.10
CA ALA A 36 -0.53 -5.36 22.12
C ALA A 36 0.66 -4.77 22.89
N GLY A 37 1.74 -5.55 22.94
CA GLY A 37 2.82 -5.41 23.89
C GLY A 37 3.57 -4.12 23.66
N ALA A 38 3.97 -3.51 24.78
CA ALA A 38 4.57 -2.19 24.94
C ALA A 38 3.63 -1.01 24.59
N PRO A 39 3.46 -0.02 25.48
CA PRO A 39 2.70 1.21 25.22
C PRO A 39 3.23 2.05 24.04
N ASP A 40 4.36 1.65 23.45
CA ASP A 40 5.08 2.35 22.40
C ASP A 40 4.96 1.70 21.01
N GLU A 41 4.27 0.55 20.87
CA GLU A 41 4.09 -0.12 19.58
C GLU A 41 2.67 0.07 19.04
N ILE A 42 2.54 0.67 17.85
CA ILE A 42 1.27 0.83 17.14
C ILE A 42 1.22 -0.15 15.96
N PRO A 43 0.32 -1.15 15.99
CA PRO A 43 0.15 -2.07 14.86
C PRO A 43 -0.33 -1.34 13.60
N VAL A 44 0.27 -1.70 12.46
CA VAL A 44 -0.12 -1.21 11.14
C VAL A 44 -0.60 -2.39 10.30
N PHE A 45 -1.84 -2.32 9.84
CA PHE A 45 -2.42 -3.30 8.91
C PHE A 45 -2.46 -2.71 7.50
N THR A 46 -1.91 -3.43 6.53
CA THR A 46 -1.83 -2.98 5.13
C THR A 46 -2.66 -3.86 4.23
N PHE A 47 -3.50 -3.21 3.42
CA PHE A 47 -4.39 -3.83 2.46
C PHE A 47 -4.14 -3.27 1.07
N HIS A 48 -4.45 -4.03 0.02
CA HIS A 48 -4.48 -3.51 -1.35
C HIS A 48 -5.93 -3.56 -1.85
N ALA A 49 -6.41 -4.76 -2.15
CA ALA A 49 -7.83 -5.05 -2.39
C ALA A 49 -8.42 -5.82 -1.19
N VAL A 50 -9.72 -5.63 -0.95
CA VAL A 50 -10.44 -6.23 0.18
C VAL A 50 -11.77 -6.83 -0.27
N GLU A 51 -12.22 -7.85 0.47
CA GLU A 51 -13.53 -8.49 0.28
C GLU A 51 -14.48 -8.14 1.43
N PRO A 52 -15.81 -8.00 1.19
CA PRO A 52 -16.73 -7.43 2.16
C PRO A 52 -16.78 -8.17 3.49
N ALA A 53 -17.12 -9.47 3.48
CA ALA A 53 -17.25 -10.26 4.69
C ALA A 53 -15.92 -10.42 5.44
N TRP A 54 -14.80 -10.40 4.72
CA TRP A 54 -13.47 -10.55 5.29
C TRP A 54 -13.03 -9.30 6.05
N LEU A 55 -13.29 -8.12 5.48
CA LEU A 55 -12.96 -6.84 6.11
C LEU A 55 -13.93 -6.51 7.24
N ALA A 56 -15.23 -6.73 7.04
CA ALA A 56 -16.26 -6.47 8.06
C ALA A 56 -15.93 -7.16 9.38
N ARG A 57 -15.62 -8.47 9.35
CA ARG A 57 -15.24 -9.23 10.56
C ARG A 57 -14.01 -8.66 11.30
N ARG A 58 -13.08 -8.04 10.58
CA ARG A 58 -11.87 -7.43 11.18
C ARG A 58 -12.18 -6.10 11.82
N LEU A 59 -12.93 -5.25 11.13
CA LEU A 59 -13.34 -3.95 11.67
C LEU A 59 -14.28 -4.13 12.86
N GLU A 60 -15.20 -5.09 12.79
CA GLU A 60 -16.03 -5.50 13.93
C GLU A 60 -15.16 -5.96 15.10
N HIS A 61 -14.17 -6.83 14.88
CA HIS A 61 -13.26 -7.26 15.93
C HIS A 61 -12.53 -6.08 16.60
N LEU A 62 -12.02 -5.14 15.80
CA LEU A 62 -11.37 -3.93 16.34
C LEU A 62 -12.37 -3.11 17.17
N ALA A 63 -13.59 -2.92 16.67
CA ALA A 63 -14.62 -2.13 17.34
C ALA A 63 -15.05 -2.75 18.68
N VAL A 64 -15.38 -4.04 18.71
CA VAL A 64 -15.85 -4.73 19.93
C VAL A 64 -14.76 -4.86 21.00
N ASN A 65 -13.48 -4.84 20.61
CA ASN A 65 -12.34 -4.86 21.53
C ASN A 65 -11.83 -3.44 21.89
N GLY A 66 -12.53 -2.39 21.46
CA GLY A 66 -12.22 -1.00 21.84
C GLY A 66 -10.94 -0.46 21.21
N TYR A 67 -10.55 -0.96 20.04
CA TYR A 67 -9.46 -0.39 19.27
C TYR A 67 -9.87 0.90 18.58
N ARG A 68 -8.94 1.86 18.54
CA ARG A 68 -9.07 3.12 17.81
C ARG A 68 -8.10 3.13 16.64
N THR A 69 -8.59 3.54 15.48
CA THR A 69 -7.75 3.79 14.30
C THR A 69 -7.16 5.19 14.32
N LEU A 70 -5.87 5.33 14.01
CA LEU A 70 -5.17 6.62 13.90
C LEU A 70 -5.13 7.13 12.45
N THR A 71 -5.15 8.46 12.28
CA THR A 71 -4.76 9.11 11.02
C THR A 71 -3.24 9.18 10.85
N ALA A 72 -2.76 9.61 9.68
CA ALA A 72 -1.32 9.83 9.45
C ALA A 72 -0.73 10.89 10.39
N ASP A 73 -1.38 12.05 10.56
CA ASP A 73 -0.95 13.09 11.50
C ASP A 73 -0.91 12.61 12.95
N GLU A 74 -1.90 11.78 13.30
CA GLU A 74 -2.01 11.17 14.61
C GLU A 74 -0.89 10.19 14.89
N LEU A 75 -0.51 9.37 13.90
CA LEU A 75 0.66 8.50 13.97
C LEU A 75 1.96 9.31 14.02
N GLU A 76 2.10 10.33 13.16
CA GLU A 76 3.27 11.22 13.11
C GLU A 76 3.52 11.89 14.46
N GLY A 77 2.46 12.40 15.10
CA GLY A 77 2.55 13.01 16.42
C GLY A 77 3.05 12.04 17.49
N VAL A 78 2.66 10.76 17.41
CA VAL A 78 3.18 9.72 18.31
C VAL A 78 4.65 9.45 18.03
N LEU A 79 5.01 9.21 16.77
CA LEU A 79 6.38 8.91 16.35
C LEU A 79 7.36 10.04 16.69
N ARG A 80 6.89 11.29 16.70
CA ARG A 80 7.68 12.47 17.09
C ARG A 80 7.62 12.78 18.59
N ALA A 81 7.03 11.92 19.41
CA ALA A 81 6.83 12.13 20.84
C ALA A 81 6.10 13.46 21.18
N ARG A 82 5.27 13.97 20.26
CA ARG A 82 4.43 15.16 20.47
C ARG A 82 3.14 14.82 21.21
N ARG A 83 2.74 13.55 21.19
CA ARG A 83 1.61 13.00 21.94
C ARG A 83 1.87 11.53 22.27
N PRO A 84 1.35 10.99 23.39
CA PRO A 84 1.44 9.57 23.66
C PRO A 84 0.54 8.76 22.73
N ALA A 85 0.90 7.51 22.45
CA ALA A 85 -0.02 6.56 21.83
C ALA A 85 -1.20 6.31 22.78
N ALA A 86 -2.43 6.44 22.29
CA ALA A 86 -3.58 6.02 23.06
C ALA A 86 -3.57 4.47 23.17
N PRO A 87 -3.95 3.88 24.31
CA PRO A 87 -4.10 2.43 24.42
C PRO A 87 -5.00 1.89 23.30
N ARG A 88 -4.67 0.70 22.77
CA ARG A 88 -5.41 0.05 21.69
C ARG A 88 -5.49 0.89 20.41
N SER A 89 -4.44 1.65 20.10
CA SER A 89 -4.31 2.33 18.81
C SER A 89 -3.83 1.37 17.73
N VAL A 90 -4.42 1.44 16.54
CA VAL A 90 -3.99 0.74 15.32
C VAL A 90 -4.02 1.69 14.13
N VAL A 91 -3.30 1.35 13.07
CA VAL A 91 -3.33 2.08 11.80
C VAL A 91 -3.82 1.13 10.70
N LEU A 92 -4.78 1.59 9.90
CA LEU A 92 -5.25 0.88 8.72
C LEU A 92 -4.69 1.61 7.49
N THR A 93 -4.00 0.88 6.63
CA THR A 93 -3.40 1.41 5.40
C THR A 93 -3.93 0.66 4.18
N PHE A 94 -4.20 1.40 3.10
CA PHE A 94 -4.63 0.88 1.81
C PHE A 94 -3.71 1.41 0.71
N ASP A 95 -3.14 0.52 -0.09
CA ASP A 95 -2.26 0.93 -1.18
C ASP A 95 -3.01 0.98 -2.52
N ASP A 96 -2.38 1.60 -3.52
CA ASP A 96 -2.73 1.59 -4.95
C ASP A 96 -3.98 2.36 -5.38
N GLY A 97 -5.00 2.50 -4.52
CA GLY A 97 -6.26 3.15 -4.87
C GLY A 97 -7.28 2.22 -5.55
N HIS A 98 -7.29 0.94 -5.18
CA HIS A 98 -8.33 0.01 -5.60
C HIS A 98 -9.72 0.46 -5.15
N ARG A 99 -10.71 0.30 -6.03
CA ARG A 99 -12.12 0.68 -5.81
C ARG A 99 -12.77 -0.05 -4.65
N SER A 100 -12.26 -1.21 -4.23
CA SER A 100 -12.71 -1.87 -2.99
C SER A 100 -12.52 -0.98 -1.74
N LEU A 101 -11.59 -0.01 -1.78
CA LEU A 101 -11.49 1.02 -0.75
C LEU A 101 -12.80 1.83 -0.66
N TYR A 102 -13.37 2.22 -1.80
CA TYR A 102 -14.60 3.00 -1.86
C TYR A 102 -15.86 2.14 -1.68
N ASP A 103 -15.99 1.03 -2.41
CA ASP A 103 -17.22 0.23 -2.42
C ASP A 103 -17.40 -0.56 -1.12
N ILE A 104 -16.32 -0.90 -0.42
CA ILE A 104 -16.33 -1.84 0.71
C ILE A 104 -15.76 -1.20 1.98
N ALA A 105 -14.50 -0.74 1.95
CA ALA A 105 -13.85 -0.29 3.18
C ALA A 105 -14.47 1.02 3.70
N PHE A 106 -14.70 1.99 2.83
CA PHE A 106 -15.24 3.29 3.18
C PHE A 106 -16.58 3.24 3.94
N PRO A 107 -17.64 2.53 3.47
CA PRO A 107 -18.87 2.42 4.24
C PRO A 107 -18.68 1.73 5.60
N LEU A 108 -17.84 0.69 5.68
CA LEU A 108 -17.55 0.00 6.95
C LEU A 108 -16.75 0.89 7.94
N LEU A 109 -15.79 1.66 7.44
CA LEU A 109 -15.05 2.65 8.24
C LEU A 109 -16.00 3.69 8.83
N ARG A 110 -16.98 4.17 8.04
CA ARG A 110 -18.01 5.09 8.50
C ARG A 110 -18.90 4.48 9.57
N GLU A 111 -19.37 3.25 9.36
CA GLU A 111 -20.21 2.51 10.30
C GLU A 111 -19.56 2.37 11.68
N HIS A 112 -18.25 2.07 11.71
CA HIS A 112 -17.51 1.88 12.95
C HIS A 112 -16.83 3.16 13.48
N GLY A 113 -17.02 4.32 12.83
CA GLY A 113 -16.34 5.57 13.22
C GLY A 113 -14.80 5.49 13.11
N MET A 114 -14.31 4.61 12.24
CA MET A 114 -12.89 4.34 12.02
C MET A 114 -12.33 5.18 10.87
N ARG A 115 -11.01 5.24 10.81
CA ARG A 115 -10.20 6.01 9.86
C ARG A 115 -9.13 5.13 9.24
N ALA A 116 -8.71 5.48 8.03
CA ALA A 116 -7.63 4.82 7.33
C ALA A 116 -6.74 5.83 6.60
N VAL A 117 -5.54 5.37 6.22
CA VAL A 117 -4.64 6.09 5.32
C VAL A 117 -4.58 5.33 4.01
N CYS A 118 -4.76 6.00 2.88
CA CYS A 118 -4.54 5.41 1.56
C CYS A 118 -3.26 5.98 0.94
N PHE A 119 -2.29 5.13 0.64
CA PHE A 119 -1.14 5.52 -0.18
C PHE A 119 -1.52 5.35 -1.65
N LEU A 120 -1.90 6.46 -2.28
CA LEU A 120 -2.45 6.50 -3.63
C LEU A 120 -1.33 6.56 -4.68
N VAL A 121 -1.48 5.81 -5.77
CA VAL A 121 -0.68 5.95 -7.00
C VAL A 121 -1.46 6.83 -7.99
N PRO A 122 -1.32 8.17 -7.97
CA PRO A 122 -2.12 9.06 -8.79
C PRO A 122 -1.99 8.81 -10.29
N GLY A 123 -0.86 8.29 -10.77
CA GLY A 123 -0.67 7.94 -12.18
C GLY A 123 -1.47 6.72 -12.65
N TRP A 124 -2.14 5.99 -11.75
CA TRP A 124 -3.06 4.91 -12.10
C TRP A 124 -4.52 5.39 -12.20
N ILE A 125 -4.87 6.49 -11.54
CA ILE A 125 -6.26 6.96 -11.40
C ILE A 125 -6.74 7.66 -12.67
N PRO A 126 -7.79 7.16 -13.37
CA PRO A 126 -8.30 7.80 -14.57
C PRO A 126 -8.83 9.23 -14.31
N GLY A 127 -8.44 10.19 -15.15
CA GLY A 127 -8.75 11.61 -15.00
C GLY A 127 -8.17 12.46 -16.14
N PRO A 128 -8.52 13.76 -16.22
CA PRO A 128 -8.02 14.64 -17.28
C PRO A 128 -6.48 14.75 -17.30
N GLU A 129 -5.84 14.68 -16.12
CA GLU A 129 -4.38 14.65 -15.97
C GLU A 129 -3.74 13.31 -16.38
N THR A 130 -4.46 12.19 -16.28
CA THR A 130 -3.94 10.83 -16.62
C THR A 130 -4.36 10.37 -18.02
N ASN A 131 -5.24 11.14 -18.67
CA ASN A 131 -5.42 11.17 -20.12
C ASN A 131 -4.35 12.01 -20.83
N ALA A 132 -3.52 12.76 -20.09
CA ALA A 132 -2.26 13.25 -20.65
C ALA A 132 -1.39 12.02 -20.89
N PRO A 133 -0.69 11.92 -22.04
CA PRO A 133 0.30 10.87 -22.20
C PRO A 133 1.21 10.93 -20.98
N GLY A 134 1.39 9.79 -20.30
CA GLY A 134 2.45 9.69 -19.29
C GLY A 134 3.75 10.23 -19.89
N ALA A 135 4.73 10.57 -19.07
CA ALA A 135 6.01 11.19 -19.51
C ALA A 135 6.75 10.44 -20.66
N SER A 136 6.25 9.29 -21.11
CA SER A 136 6.59 8.56 -22.34
C SER A 136 5.93 9.03 -23.64
N GLY A 137 5.02 10.03 -23.66
CA GLY A 137 4.40 10.53 -24.89
C GLY A 137 3.52 9.51 -25.64
N ARG A 138 3.26 8.34 -25.05
CA ARG A 138 2.42 7.29 -25.64
C ARG A 138 1.09 7.25 -24.92
N ARG A 139 0.00 7.16 -25.70
CA ARG A 139 -1.28 6.61 -25.23
C ARG A 139 -0.96 5.35 -24.43
N ALA A 140 -1.62 5.14 -23.29
CA ALA A 140 -1.55 3.91 -22.53
C ALA A 140 -2.12 2.74 -23.36
N GLU A 141 -1.37 2.31 -24.38
CA GLU A 141 -1.43 0.98 -24.99
C GLU A 141 -0.51 0.01 -24.21
N ALA A 142 -0.05 0.41 -23.02
CA ALA A 142 0.47 -0.53 -22.07
C ALA A 142 -0.68 -1.46 -21.71
N GLU A 143 -0.62 -2.69 -22.25
CA GLU A 143 -1.55 -3.74 -21.87
C GLU A 143 -1.70 -3.75 -20.35
N PRO A 144 -2.93 -3.74 -19.81
CA PRO A 144 -3.14 -3.76 -18.38
C PRO A 144 -2.40 -4.96 -17.80
N PRO A 145 -1.68 -4.80 -16.67
CA PRO A 145 -0.87 -5.87 -16.12
C PRO A 145 -1.75 -7.11 -15.92
N ALA A 146 -1.27 -8.24 -16.43
CA ALA A 146 -1.87 -9.52 -16.15
C ALA A 146 -1.80 -9.77 -14.63
N PHE A 147 -2.97 -9.79 -13.97
CA PHE A 147 -3.30 -10.11 -12.56
C PHE A 147 -3.45 -8.94 -11.57
N PRO A 148 -4.63 -8.78 -10.90
CA PRO A 148 -6.01 -9.03 -11.35
C PRO A 148 -6.78 -7.71 -11.57
N ALA A 149 -7.91 -7.85 -12.26
CA ALA A 149 -8.88 -6.84 -12.66
C ALA A 149 -9.65 -6.22 -11.48
N TYR A 150 -8.97 -5.53 -10.58
CA TYR A 150 -9.65 -4.72 -9.58
C TYR A 150 -9.86 -3.31 -10.14
N PRO A 151 -11.11 -2.83 -10.27
CA PRO A 151 -11.35 -1.45 -10.68
C PRO A 151 -10.63 -0.50 -9.72
N LEU A 152 -10.18 0.64 -10.24
CA LEU A 152 -9.57 1.71 -9.44
C LEU A 152 -10.63 2.74 -9.06
N CYS A 153 -10.41 3.45 -7.96
CA CYS A 153 -11.21 4.61 -7.62
C CYS A 153 -11.12 5.68 -8.72
N SER A 154 -12.16 6.48 -8.85
CA SER A 154 -12.14 7.76 -9.57
C SER A 154 -11.68 8.90 -8.65
N TRP A 155 -11.25 10.00 -9.25
CA TRP A 155 -10.94 11.22 -8.50
C TRP A 155 -12.14 11.77 -7.71
N ALA A 156 -13.37 11.56 -8.18
CA ALA A 156 -14.57 11.97 -7.45
C ALA A 156 -14.73 11.18 -6.14
N GLU A 157 -14.62 9.85 -6.22
CA GLU A 157 -14.69 8.93 -5.08
C GLU A 157 -13.56 9.20 -4.07
N ILE A 158 -12.34 9.47 -4.56
CA ILE A 158 -11.19 9.87 -3.71
C ILE A 158 -11.48 11.16 -2.95
N ARG A 159 -11.98 12.20 -3.64
CA ARG A 159 -12.31 13.48 -3.01
C ARG A 159 -13.44 13.35 -1.99
N GLU A 160 -14.44 12.52 -2.27
CA GLU A 160 -15.53 12.24 -1.33
C GLU A 160 -15.01 11.60 -0.04
N MET A 161 -14.22 10.53 -0.18
CA MET A 161 -13.62 9.84 0.97
C MET A 161 -12.74 10.77 1.79
N HIS A 162 -11.93 11.62 1.13
CA HIS A 162 -11.09 12.60 1.80
C HIS A 162 -11.91 13.64 2.56
N ALA A 163 -12.92 14.22 1.91
CA ALA A 163 -13.79 15.24 2.51
C ALA A 163 -14.58 14.70 3.72
N SER A 164 -14.85 13.40 3.77
CA SER A 164 -15.52 12.76 4.90
C SER A 164 -14.68 12.69 6.19
N GLY A 165 -13.35 12.80 6.08
CA GLY A 165 -12.41 12.62 7.19
C GLY A 165 -12.16 11.17 7.61
N HIS A 166 -12.73 10.18 6.90
CA HIS A 166 -12.51 8.75 7.16
C HIS A 166 -11.30 8.17 6.42
N VAL A 167 -10.87 8.78 5.33
CA VAL A 167 -9.69 8.34 4.57
C VAL A 167 -8.77 9.52 4.33
N ASP A 168 -7.56 9.45 4.88
CA ASP A 168 -6.48 10.35 4.52
C ASP A 168 -5.72 9.80 3.31
N PHE A 169 -5.32 10.65 2.36
CA PHE A 169 -4.63 10.22 1.15
C PHE A 169 -3.19 10.72 1.15
N GLN A 170 -2.25 9.79 1.10
CA GLN A 170 -0.81 10.00 1.07
C GLN A 170 -0.21 9.47 -0.24
N SER A 171 1.03 9.82 -0.55
CA SER A 171 1.65 9.45 -1.83
C SER A 171 2.24 8.03 -1.80
N HIS A 172 1.90 7.22 -2.81
CA HIS A 172 2.61 5.98 -3.17
C HIS A 172 3.49 6.18 -4.41
N SER A 173 4.05 7.38 -4.55
CA SER A 173 4.69 7.92 -5.76
C SER A 173 3.74 8.08 -6.95
N LEU A 174 4.19 8.75 -8.02
CA LEU A 174 3.37 8.97 -9.22
C LEU A 174 3.04 7.66 -9.95
N HIS A 175 3.96 6.71 -9.96
CA HIS A 175 3.83 5.42 -10.65
C HIS A 175 4.45 4.31 -9.79
N HIS A 176 3.82 3.15 -9.72
CA HIS A 176 4.31 1.98 -8.97
C HIS A 176 5.47 1.26 -9.70
N ASN A 177 6.47 2.02 -10.16
CA ASN A 177 7.61 1.47 -10.88
C ASN A 177 8.54 0.73 -9.92
N HIS A 178 9.14 -0.37 -10.38
CA HIS A 178 10.25 -0.98 -9.66
C HIS A 178 11.43 -0.01 -9.61
N VAL A 179 11.99 0.20 -8.41
CA VAL A 179 13.21 0.98 -8.24
C VAL A 179 14.39 0.04 -8.38
N ALA A 180 15.20 0.23 -9.43
CA ALA A 180 16.45 -0.49 -9.58
C ALA A 180 17.37 -0.17 -8.40
N VAL A 181 17.77 -1.18 -7.63
CA VAL A 181 18.69 -1.03 -6.50
C VAL A 181 20.08 -1.55 -6.85
N SER A 182 21.10 -0.81 -6.47
CA SER A 182 22.51 -1.15 -6.63
C SER A 182 23.29 -0.62 -5.43
N SER A 183 24.36 -1.32 -5.03
CA SER A 183 25.28 -0.85 -3.98
C SER A 183 26.16 0.33 -4.42
N ARG A 184 26.05 0.75 -5.69
CA ARG A 184 26.67 1.93 -6.28
C ARG A 184 25.64 2.69 -7.10
N VAL A 185 25.69 4.02 -7.06
CA VAL A 185 24.87 4.85 -7.96
C VAL A 185 25.31 4.55 -9.40
N ILE A 186 24.37 4.06 -10.22
CA ILE A 186 24.63 3.69 -11.63
C ILE A 186 24.26 4.84 -12.56
N ASP A 187 23.06 5.40 -12.40
CA ASP A 187 22.56 6.56 -13.17
C ASP A 187 21.33 7.17 -12.46
N PHE A 188 20.82 8.30 -12.96
CA PHE A 188 19.58 8.94 -12.51
C PHE A 188 18.51 8.91 -13.60
N VAL A 189 17.25 8.72 -13.20
CA VAL A 189 16.11 8.87 -14.11
C VAL A 189 15.99 10.35 -14.52
N ARG A 190 16.05 10.62 -15.84
CA ARG A 190 15.92 11.96 -16.41
C ARG A 190 14.52 12.17 -16.98
N ALA A 191 14.06 13.41 -17.01
CA ALA A 191 12.82 13.77 -17.71
C ALA A 191 12.91 13.33 -19.18
N GLY A 192 11.92 12.57 -19.66
CA GLY A 192 11.87 12.01 -21.01
C GLY A 192 12.48 10.60 -21.17
N ALA A 193 13.00 9.99 -20.10
CA ALA A 193 13.37 8.58 -20.14
C ALA A 193 12.12 7.70 -20.37
N PRO A 194 12.21 6.62 -21.17
CA PRO A 194 11.08 5.73 -21.40
C PRO A 194 10.65 5.09 -20.08
N THR A 195 9.48 5.48 -19.58
CA THR A 195 8.82 4.88 -18.43
C THR A 195 7.87 3.79 -18.91
N HIS A 196 8.08 2.55 -18.48
CA HIS A 196 7.11 1.49 -18.68
C HIS A 196 6.37 1.28 -17.35
N PRO A 197 5.03 1.09 -17.33
CA PRO A 197 4.27 1.02 -16.08
C PRO A 197 4.62 -0.16 -15.15
N PHE A 198 5.51 -1.07 -15.58
CA PHE A 198 6.01 -2.21 -14.82
C PHE A 198 7.38 -2.72 -15.30
N ALA A 199 7.95 -2.15 -16.36
CA ALA A 199 9.28 -2.53 -16.80
C ALA A 199 10.26 -1.53 -16.23
N ASP A 200 11.42 -2.03 -15.79
CA ASP A 200 12.55 -1.20 -15.43
C ASP A 200 12.67 -0.10 -16.50
N PRO A 201 12.81 1.20 -16.15
CA PRO A 201 13.44 2.10 -17.10
C PRO A 201 14.69 1.33 -17.54
N PRO A 202 14.98 1.19 -18.85
CA PRO A 202 16.20 0.53 -19.23
C PRO A 202 17.29 1.30 -18.51
N VAL A 203 17.80 0.74 -17.41
CA VAL A 203 19.11 1.02 -16.90
C VAL A 203 19.95 0.40 -17.98
N ALA A 204 19.98 1.09 -19.12
CA ALA A 204 20.85 0.79 -20.20
C ALA A 204 22.17 0.65 -19.49
N THR A 205 22.76 -0.52 -19.64
CA THR A 205 24.12 -0.80 -19.22
C THR A 205 25.00 0.07 -20.11
N VAL A 206 24.88 1.39 -19.99
CA VAL A 206 25.76 2.34 -20.62
C VAL A 206 26.98 2.30 -19.76
N ARG A 207 27.87 1.37 -20.10
CA ARG A 207 29.28 1.45 -19.78
C ARG A 207 29.83 2.70 -20.48
N THR A 208 29.45 3.89 -20.04
CA THR A 208 30.19 5.08 -20.40
C THR A 208 31.36 5.13 -19.43
N PRO A 209 32.62 5.03 -19.91
CA PRO A 209 33.76 5.26 -19.04
C PRO A 209 33.64 6.70 -18.52
N VAL A 210 33.78 6.88 -17.20
CA VAL A 210 34.01 8.19 -16.63
C VAL A 210 35.35 8.66 -17.20
N GLN A 211 35.34 9.62 -18.13
CA GLN A 211 36.55 10.34 -18.50
C GLN A 211 36.92 11.20 -17.29
N GLY A 212 38.10 10.92 -16.73
CA GLY A 212 38.70 11.71 -15.65
C GLY A 212 39.31 13.01 -16.14
#